data_AF-A0A2W5Z8M9-F1
#
_entry.id   AF-A0A2W5Z8M9-F1
#
_cell.length_a   1.000
_cell.length_b   1.000
_cell.length_c   1.000
_cell.angle_alpha   90.00
_cell.angle_beta   90.00
_cell.angle_gamma   90.00
#
_symmetry.space_group_name_H-M   'P 1'
#
loop_
_entity.id
_entity.type
_entity.pdbx_description
1 polymer ?
#
loop_
_entity_poly.entity_id
_entity_poly.type
_entity_poly.pdbx_seq_one_letter_code
_entity_poly.pdbx_strand_id
1 'polypeptide(L)'
;MVLRAARQVIACPRCGGRLPQEARFCGYCGAPLTADGAPAASPAWPAASWQPTVAQAPARPARVRVWITVLYWLGAGLSLALCLLYAIGLVLPDTLSQAAAAQKIDSGALRQVVIFVVVYLGLLCLSHVVAAIGLTLGKRWAKPVATVAAALWSLTCVALPVAAVVIFFLWRPLSASSSVAGGRR
;
A
#
# COMPACT_ATOMS: atom_id res chain seq x y z
N MET A 1 10.58 28.16 51.69
CA MET A 1 12.04 28.36 51.57
C MET A 1 12.61 27.18 50.78
N VAL A 2 12.93 27.37 49.48
CA VAL A 2 13.57 26.33 48.67
C VAL A 2 15.06 26.67 48.61
N LEU A 3 15.88 25.91 49.34
CA LEU A 3 17.33 26.03 49.31
C LEU A 3 17.82 25.53 47.94
N ARG A 4 18.32 26.44 47.09
CA ARG A 4 19.00 26.08 45.84
C ARG A 4 20.35 25.43 46.19
N ALA A 5 20.46 24.12 45.99
CA ALA A 5 21.74 23.45 45.96
C ALA A 5 22.61 24.07 44.86
N ALA A 6 23.78 24.58 45.22
CA ALA A 6 24.74 25.10 44.26
C ALA A 6 25.18 23.96 43.32
N ARG A 7 24.74 24.01 42.06
CA ARG A 7 25.20 23.07 41.02
C ARG A 7 26.70 23.28 40.84
N GLN A 8 27.51 22.32 41.26
CA GLN A 8 28.94 22.33 41.00
C GLN A 8 29.17 22.15 39.49
N VAL A 9 29.98 23.05 38.93
CA VAL A 9 30.32 23.09 37.51
C VAL A 9 31.77 22.66 37.37
N ILE A 10 32.03 21.68 36.52
CA ILE A 10 33.36 21.19 36.16
C ILE A 10 33.73 21.68 34.75
N ALA A 11 35.02 21.88 34.48
CA ALA A 11 35.50 22.21 33.14
C ALA A 11 35.90 20.92 32.41
N CYS A 12 35.54 20.80 31.13
CA CYS A 12 35.96 19.67 30.31
C CYS A 12 37.49 19.71 30.13
N PRO A 13 38.24 18.65 30.46
CA PRO A 13 39.69 18.62 30.28
C PRO A 13 40.11 18.64 28.80
N ARG A 14 39.21 18.33 27.86
CA ARG A 14 39.51 18.29 26.42
C ARG A 14 39.31 19.61 25.71
N CYS A 15 38.28 20.39 26.07
CA CYS A 15 37.92 21.62 25.35
C CYS A 15 37.67 22.85 26.25
N GLY A 16 37.73 22.70 27.57
CA GLY A 16 37.49 23.78 28.53
C GLY A 16 36.02 24.18 28.72
N GLY A 17 35.07 23.52 28.04
CA GLY A 17 33.64 23.80 28.19
C GLY A 17 33.15 23.58 29.63
N ARG A 18 32.24 24.42 30.12
CA ARG A 18 31.68 24.34 31.48
C ARG A 18 30.49 23.39 31.51
N LEU A 19 30.55 22.34 32.31
CA LEU A 19 29.54 21.29 32.41
C LEU A 19 29.11 21.03 33.86
N PRO A 20 27.89 20.55 34.10
CA PRO A 20 27.51 20.08 35.43
C PRO A 20 28.36 18.87 35.82
N GLN A 21 28.66 18.71 37.11
CA GLN A 21 29.46 17.59 37.64
C GLN A 21 28.90 16.20 37.28
N GLU A 22 27.58 16.12 37.06
CA GLU A 22 26.87 14.89 36.72
C GLU A 22 26.98 14.52 35.21
N ALA A 23 27.60 15.37 34.38
CA ALA A 23 27.71 15.15 32.94
C ALA A 23 28.64 13.96 32.64
N ARG A 24 28.07 12.90 32.06
CA ARG A 24 28.84 11.73 31.59
C ARG A 24 29.59 11.98 30.28
N PHE A 25 29.17 13.00 29.52
CA PHE A 25 29.77 13.37 28.24
C PHE A 25 29.80 14.89 28.10
N CYS A 26 30.80 15.40 27.38
CA CYS A 26 30.90 16.81 27.07
C CYS A 26 29.89 17.21 25.97
N GLY A 27 28.92 18.08 26.30
CA GLY A 27 27.98 18.65 25.33
C GLY A 27 28.59 19.55 24.26
N TYR A 28 29.87 19.95 24.40
CA TYR A 28 30.57 20.77 23.42
C TYR A 28 31.45 19.96 22.45
N CYS A 29 32.15 18.93 22.94
CA CYS A 29 33.12 18.17 22.12
C CYS A 29 32.87 16.64 22.08
N GLY A 30 31.85 16.14 22.77
CA GLY A 30 31.49 14.72 22.80
C GLY A 30 32.42 13.81 23.61
N ALA A 31 33.44 14.35 24.30
CA ALA A 31 34.36 13.55 25.09
C ALA A 31 33.65 12.89 26.29
N PRO A 32 33.89 11.59 26.58
CA PRO A 32 33.41 10.96 27.79
C PRO A 32 34.11 11.56 29.03
N LEU A 33 33.35 11.80 30.09
CA LEU A 33 33.82 12.28 31.38
C LEU A 33 33.58 11.16 32.42
N THR A 34 34.59 10.81 33.21
CA THR A 34 34.36 9.92 34.37
C THR A 34 33.70 10.70 35.50
N ALA A 35 33.17 10.00 36.51
CA ALA A 35 32.45 10.59 37.65
C ALA A 35 33.24 11.67 38.41
N ASP A 36 34.57 11.75 38.20
CA ASP A 36 35.47 12.71 38.83
C ASP A 36 36.04 13.76 37.84
N GLY A 37 35.51 13.86 36.62
CA GLY A 37 35.90 14.87 35.62
C GLY A 37 37.28 14.67 34.97
N ALA A 38 37.96 13.55 35.26
CA ALA A 38 39.18 13.14 34.58
C ALA A 38 38.86 12.49 33.22
N PRO A 39 39.76 12.58 32.22
CA PRO A 39 39.60 11.84 30.97
C PRO A 39 39.61 10.34 31.27
N ALA A 40 38.53 9.64 30.90
CA ALA A 40 38.51 8.18 30.90
C ALA A 40 39.59 7.72 29.91
N ALA A 41 40.72 7.22 30.41
CA ALA A 41 41.65 6.50 29.58
C ALA A 41 40.88 5.36 28.91
N SER A 42 40.76 5.43 27.58
CA SER A 42 40.10 4.38 26.80
C SER A 42 40.82 3.06 27.12
N PRO A 43 40.13 2.02 27.60
CA PRO A 43 40.76 0.72 27.67
C PRO A 43 41.19 0.37 26.24
N ALA A 44 42.47 0.06 26.05
CA ALA A 44 43.00 -0.42 24.80
C ALA A 44 42.41 -1.81 24.54
N TRP A 45 41.19 -1.86 24.00
CA TRP A 45 40.63 -3.07 23.45
C TRP A 45 41.48 -3.45 22.23
N PRO A 46 41.91 -4.72 22.09
CA PRO A 46 42.59 -5.13 20.87
C PRO A 46 41.67 -4.83 19.70
N ALA A 47 42.20 -4.26 18.63
CA ALA A 47 41.49 -4.04 17.37
C ALA A 47 41.17 -5.38 16.68
N ALA A 48 40.51 -6.30 17.38
CA ALA A 48 39.79 -7.40 16.80
C ALA A 48 38.70 -6.76 15.95
N SER A 49 38.90 -6.83 14.64
CA SER A 49 37.98 -6.39 13.61
C SER A 49 36.60 -6.92 13.90
N TRP A 50 35.72 -6.06 14.42
CA TRP A 50 34.28 -6.28 14.35
C TRP A 50 33.85 -6.15 12.89
N GLN A 51 34.21 -7.15 12.09
CA GLN A 51 33.40 -7.53 10.96
C GLN A 51 32.26 -8.33 11.57
N PRO A 52 31.02 -7.83 11.61
CA PRO A 52 29.90 -8.71 11.79
C PRO A 52 29.96 -9.66 10.59
N THR A 53 30.47 -10.88 10.81
CA THR A 53 30.32 -11.97 9.85
C THR A 53 28.82 -12.20 9.79
N VAL A 54 28.15 -11.45 8.91
CA VAL A 54 26.83 -11.79 8.40
C VAL A 54 27.05 -13.09 7.65
N ALA A 55 27.11 -14.19 8.39
CA ALA A 55 26.96 -15.53 7.86
C ALA A 55 25.65 -15.45 7.08
N GLN A 56 25.78 -15.37 5.75
CA GLN A 56 24.66 -15.32 4.84
C GLN A 56 23.92 -16.62 5.06
N ALA A 57 22.90 -16.58 5.92
CA ALA A 57 22.03 -17.71 6.16
C ALA A 57 21.57 -18.17 4.77
N PRO A 58 21.70 -19.47 4.44
CA PRO A 58 21.36 -19.97 3.12
C PRO A 58 19.96 -19.46 2.80
N ALA A 59 19.83 -18.75 1.68
CA ALA A 59 18.60 -18.10 1.29
C ALA A 59 17.48 -19.14 1.37
N ARG A 60 16.64 -19.05 2.42
CA ARG A 60 15.52 -19.99 2.58
C ARG A 60 14.74 -19.89 1.28
N PRO A 61 14.46 -21.00 0.58
CA PRO A 61 13.61 -20.95 -0.59
C PRO A 61 12.34 -20.25 -0.14
N ALA A 62 12.07 -19.10 -0.76
CA ALA A 62 10.90 -18.31 -0.41
C ALA A 62 9.71 -19.22 -0.63
N ARG A 63 9.20 -19.83 0.45
CA ARG A 63 8.03 -20.69 0.41
C ARG A 63 6.90 -19.76 0.01
N VAL A 64 6.63 -19.70 -1.29
CA VAL A 64 5.50 -18.96 -1.83
C VAL A 64 4.32 -19.43 -1.03
N ARG A 65 3.71 -18.51 -0.28
CA ARG A 65 2.67 -18.91 0.67
C ARG A 65 1.53 -19.47 -0.18
N VAL A 66 1.20 -20.74 0.01
CA VAL A 66 0.21 -21.48 -0.79
C VAL A 66 -1.10 -20.70 -0.94
N TRP A 67 -1.51 -19.95 0.09
CA TRP A 67 -2.70 -19.11 0.04
C TRP A 67 -2.66 -18.01 -1.04
N ILE A 68 -1.48 -17.46 -1.37
CA ILE A 68 -1.35 -16.46 -2.44
C ILE A 68 -1.74 -17.11 -3.76
N THR A 69 -1.21 -18.29 -4.05
CA THR A 69 -1.54 -19.04 -5.27
C THR A 69 -3.03 -19.38 -5.32
N VAL A 70 -3.63 -19.79 -4.20
CA VAL A 70 -5.07 -20.05 -4.10
C VAL A 70 -5.88 -18.79 -4.42
N LEU A 71 -5.52 -17.62 -3.87
CA LEU A 71 -6.19 -16.36 -4.18
C LEU A 71 -6.14 -16.02 -5.67
N TYR A 72 -5.01 -16.28 -6.35
CA TYR A 72 -4.91 -16.04 -7.80
C TYR A 72 -5.83 -16.95 -8.60
N TRP A 73 -5.96 -18.22 -8.22
CA TRP A 73 -6.91 -19.14 -8.87
C TRP A 73 -8.36 -18.75 -8.61
N LEU A 74 -8.70 -18.34 -7.39
CA LEU A 74 -10.02 -17.82 -7.07
C LEU A 74 -10.32 -16.56 -7.87
N GLY A 75 -9.34 -15.65 -8.01
CA GLY A 75 -9.45 -14.46 -8.85
C GLY A 75 -9.68 -14.80 -10.32
N ALA A 76 -8.91 -15.74 -10.88
CA ALA A 76 -9.11 -16.23 -12.24
C ALA A 76 -10.51 -16.82 -12.44
N GLY A 77 -10.96 -17.68 -11.51
CA GLY A 77 -12.28 -18.30 -11.55
C GLY A 77 -13.42 -17.27 -11.50
N LEU A 78 -13.33 -16.27 -10.62
CA LEU A 78 -14.32 -15.22 -10.51
C LEU A 78 -14.36 -14.32 -11.76
N SER A 79 -13.20 -13.93 -12.30
CA SER A 79 -13.13 -13.15 -13.54
C SER A 79 -13.71 -13.91 -14.72
N LEU A 80 -13.42 -15.21 -14.83
CA LEU A 80 -13.99 -16.07 -15.86
C LEU A 80 -15.51 -16.18 -15.72
N ALA A 81 -16.03 -16.39 -14.51
CA ALA A 81 -17.46 -16.47 -14.26
C ALA A 81 -18.19 -15.18 -14.66
N LEU A 82 -17.63 -14.00 -14.32
CA LEU A 82 -18.18 -12.71 -14.73
C LEU A 82 -18.09 -12.53 -16.25
N CYS A 83 -16.95 -12.87 -16.86
CA CYS A 83 -16.77 -12.81 -18.31
C CYS A 83 -17.84 -13.64 -19.04
N LEU A 84 -18.11 -14.86 -18.57
CA LEU A 84 -19.14 -15.73 -19.12
C LEU A 84 -20.54 -15.16 -18.91
N LEU A 85 -20.85 -14.63 -17.73
CA LEU A 85 -22.14 -13.99 -17.45
C LEU A 85 -22.43 -12.84 -18.44
N TYR A 86 -21.45 -11.94 -18.64
CA TYR A 86 -21.59 -10.82 -19.58
C TYR A 86 -21.62 -11.29 -21.04
N ALA A 87 -20.85 -12.33 -21.40
CA ALA A 87 -20.89 -12.92 -22.74
C ALA A 87 -22.24 -13.60 -23.05
N ILE A 88 -22.85 -14.26 -22.07
CA ILE A 88 -24.21 -14.82 -22.18
C ILE A 88 -25.21 -13.71 -22.50
N GLY A 89 -25.11 -12.56 -21.83
CA GLY A 89 -25.93 -11.38 -22.15
C GLY A 89 -25.79 -10.93 -23.61
N LEU A 90 -24.59 -11.00 -24.20
CA LEU A 90 -24.37 -10.68 -25.62
C LEU A 90 -25.00 -11.70 -26.58
N VAL A 91 -25.09 -12.97 -26.17
CA VAL A 91 -25.65 -14.07 -26.97
C VAL A 91 -27.19 -14.10 -26.88
N LEU A 92 -27.76 -13.61 -25.78
CA LEU A 92 -29.21 -13.46 -25.58
C LEU A 92 -29.64 -11.99 -25.77
N PRO A 93 -29.73 -11.49 -27.02
CA PRO A 93 -29.97 -10.07 -27.32
C PRO A 93 -31.29 -9.55 -26.74
N ASP A 94 -32.27 -10.42 -26.51
CA ASP A 94 -33.56 -10.05 -25.91
C ASP A 94 -33.40 -9.55 -24.46
N THR A 95 -32.44 -10.09 -23.72
CA THR A 95 -32.21 -9.68 -22.32
C THR A 95 -31.58 -8.29 -22.22
N LEU A 96 -30.58 -7.99 -23.06
CA LEU A 96 -29.93 -6.68 -23.10
C LEU A 96 -30.86 -5.61 -23.68
N SER A 97 -31.65 -5.94 -24.70
CA SER A 97 -32.59 -4.99 -25.31
C SER A 97 -33.73 -4.62 -24.36
N GLN A 98 -34.28 -5.58 -23.59
CA GLN A 98 -35.27 -5.29 -22.55
C GLN A 98 -34.70 -4.42 -21.42
N ALA A 99 -33.48 -4.72 -20.95
CA ALA A 99 -32.81 -3.91 -19.94
C ALA A 99 -32.51 -2.48 -20.42
N ALA A 100 -32.05 -2.33 -21.68
CA ALA A 100 -31.82 -1.03 -22.30
C ALA A 100 -33.11 -0.21 -22.43
N ALA A 101 -34.20 -0.84 -22.87
CA ALA A 101 -35.50 -0.21 -23.00
C ALA A 101 -36.04 0.30 -21.65
N ALA A 102 -35.88 -0.49 -20.59
CA ALA A 102 -36.29 -0.11 -19.23
C ALA A 102 -35.60 1.17 -18.74
N GLN A 103 -34.36 1.42 -19.17
CA GLN A 103 -33.57 2.58 -18.77
C GLN A 103 -33.46 3.69 -19.82
N LYS A 104 -34.16 3.56 -20.97
CA LYS A 104 -34.04 4.48 -22.13
C LYS A 104 -32.58 4.67 -22.60
N ILE A 105 -31.76 3.62 -22.50
CA ILE A 105 -30.36 3.63 -22.96
C ILE A 105 -30.32 3.14 -24.40
N ASP A 106 -29.47 3.74 -25.24
CA ASP A 106 -29.21 3.23 -26.58
C ASP A 106 -28.62 1.80 -26.51
N SER A 107 -29.32 0.85 -27.13
CA SER A 107 -28.94 -0.57 -27.13
C SER A 107 -27.62 -0.80 -27.84
N GLY A 108 -27.29 0.02 -28.85
CA GLY A 108 -26.00 0.00 -29.55
C GLY A 108 -24.84 0.35 -28.62
N ALA A 109 -24.94 1.48 -27.92
CA ALA A 109 -23.98 1.90 -26.91
C ALA A 109 -23.85 0.89 -25.77
N LEU A 110 -24.96 0.37 -25.23
CA LEU A 110 -24.92 -0.64 -24.17
C LEU A 110 -24.18 -1.90 -24.62
N ARG A 111 -24.44 -2.38 -25.83
CA ARG A 111 -23.76 -3.57 -26.38
C ARG A 111 -22.27 -3.35 -26.54
N GLN A 112 -21.85 -2.17 -27.01
CA GLN A 112 -20.42 -1.81 -27.09
C GLN A 112 -19.76 -1.83 -25.72
N VAL A 113 -20.38 -1.22 -24.70
CA VAL A 113 -19.88 -1.23 -23.32
C VAL A 113 -19.74 -2.67 -22.80
N VAL A 114 -20.75 -3.51 -23.01
CA VAL A 114 -20.70 -4.92 -22.59
C VAL A 114 -19.56 -5.68 -23.30
N ILE A 115 -19.33 -5.45 -24.60
CA ILE A 115 -18.20 -6.04 -25.33
C ILE A 115 -16.86 -5.63 -24.69
N PHE A 116 -16.67 -4.34 -24.40
CA PHE A 116 -15.45 -3.87 -23.74
C PHE A 116 -15.25 -4.52 -22.37
N VAL A 117 -16.32 -4.66 -21.59
CA VAL A 117 -16.28 -5.34 -20.29
C VAL A 117 -15.87 -6.81 -20.44
N VAL A 118 -16.44 -7.55 -21.41
CA VAL A 118 -16.08 -8.95 -21.68
C VAL A 118 -14.61 -9.09 -22.06
N VAL A 119 -14.12 -8.26 -23.00
CA VAL A 119 -12.71 -8.27 -23.42
C VAL A 119 -11.79 -7.97 -22.25
N TYR A 120 -12.12 -6.96 -21.45
CA TYR A 120 -11.34 -6.57 -20.27
C TYR A 120 -11.28 -7.70 -19.23
N LEU A 121 -12.43 -8.31 -18.87
CA LEU A 121 -12.49 -9.43 -17.93
C LEU A 121 -11.73 -10.66 -18.43
N GLY A 122 -11.76 -10.92 -19.75
CA GLY A 122 -10.98 -11.98 -20.38
C GLY A 122 -9.46 -11.76 -20.24
N LEU A 123 -8.98 -10.54 -20.51
CA LEU A 123 -7.57 -10.17 -20.34
C LEU A 123 -7.14 -10.24 -18.87
N LEU A 124 -8.00 -9.82 -17.95
CA LEU A 124 -7.75 -9.91 -16.52
C LEU A 124 -7.65 -11.38 -16.08
N CYS A 125 -8.59 -12.23 -16.50
CA CYS A 125 -8.56 -13.67 -16.25
C CYS A 125 -7.25 -14.30 -16.74
N LEU A 126 -6.84 -13.98 -17.98
CA LEU A 126 -5.57 -14.46 -18.54
C LEU A 126 -4.38 -14.03 -17.68
N SER A 127 -4.36 -12.77 -17.23
CA SER A 127 -3.30 -12.24 -16.35
C SER A 127 -3.22 -13.00 -15.02
N HIS A 128 -4.36 -13.36 -14.41
CA HIS A 128 -4.38 -14.18 -13.20
C HIS A 128 -3.88 -15.60 -13.41
N VAL A 129 -4.27 -16.24 -14.52
CA VAL A 129 -3.79 -17.58 -14.87
C VAL A 129 -2.27 -17.58 -15.09
N VAL A 130 -1.75 -16.60 -15.83
CA VAL A 130 -0.30 -16.45 -16.07
C VAL A 130 0.45 -16.21 -14.77
N ALA A 131 -0.06 -15.35 -13.87
CA ALA A 131 0.53 -15.13 -12.56
C ALA A 131 0.51 -16.39 -11.68
N ALA A 132 -0.62 -17.11 -11.65
CA ALA A 132 -0.78 -18.35 -10.90
C ALA A 132 0.22 -19.42 -11.36
N ILE A 133 0.32 -19.64 -12.68
CA ILE A 133 1.26 -20.59 -13.29
C ILE A 133 2.71 -20.16 -13.05
N GLY A 134 3.03 -18.87 -13.20
CA GLY A 134 4.37 -18.36 -12.93
C GLY A 134 4.80 -18.60 -11.48
N LEU A 135 3.88 -18.43 -10.53
CA LEU A 135 4.12 -18.65 -9.11
C LEU A 135 4.23 -20.13 -8.76
N THR A 136 3.43 -21.02 -9.37
CA THR A 136 3.53 -22.48 -9.15
C THR A 136 4.84 -23.05 -9.72
N LEU A 137 5.31 -22.51 -10.86
CA LEU A 137 6.57 -22.91 -11.49
C LEU A 137 7.81 -22.22 -10.90
N GLY A 138 7.66 -21.33 -9.90
CA GLY A 138 8.77 -20.65 -9.25
C GLY A 138 9.57 -19.71 -10.17
N LYS A 139 8.97 -19.19 -11.25
CA LYS A 139 9.66 -18.33 -12.20
C LYS A 139 9.95 -16.95 -11.61
N ARG A 140 11.14 -16.38 -11.90
CA ARG A 140 11.55 -15.05 -11.38
C ARG A 140 10.67 -13.90 -11.88
N TRP A 141 10.14 -14.02 -13.09
CA TRP A 141 9.22 -13.04 -13.68
C TRP A 141 7.80 -13.08 -13.07
N ALA A 142 7.45 -14.11 -12.31
CA ALA A 142 6.11 -14.24 -11.75
C ALA A 142 5.79 -13.16 -10.71
N LYS A 143 6.80 -12.66 -10.00
CA LYS A 143 6.62 -11.60 -8.99
C LYS A 143 6.10 -10.28 -9.57
N PRO A 144 6.77 -9.65 -10.56
CA PRO A 144 6.25 -8.42 -11.15
C PRO A 144 4.91 -8.63 -11.85
N VAL A 145 4.70 -9.76 -12.53
CA VAL A 145 3.41 -10.06 -13.18
C VAL A 145 2.28 -10.19 -12.16
N ALA A 146 2.51 -10.88 -11.04
CA ALA A 146 1.56 -10.93 -9.94
C ALA A 146 1.28 -9.52 -9.37
N THR A 147 2.31 -8.71 -9.12
CA THR A 147 2.11 -7.34 -8.61
C THR A 147 1.24 -6.50 -9.56
N VAL A 148 1.48 -6.58 -10.87
CA VAL A 148 0.68 -5.86 -11.87
C VAL A 148 -0.76 -6.39 -11.91
N ALA A 149 -0.95 -7.70 -11.92
CA ALA A 149 -2.29 -8.31 -11.92
C ALA A 149 -3.08 -7.93 -10.65
N ALA A 150 -2.44 -7.95 -9.48
CA ALA A 150 -3.05 -7.51 -8.23
C ALA A 150 -3.42 -6.02 -8.25
N ALA A 151 -2.54 -5.16 -8.75
CA ALA A 151 -2.80 -3.73 -8.86
C ALA A 151 -3.97 -3.44 -9.81
N LEU A 152 -4.00 -4.08 -10.99
CA LEU A 152 -5.09 -3.96 -11.95
C LEU A 152 -6.42 -4.42 -11.35
N TRP A 153 -6.42 -5.56 -10.64
CA TRP A 153 -7.61 -6.05 -9.96
C TRP A 153 -8.11 -5.08 -8.89
N SER A 154 -7.22 -4.57 -8.04
CA SER A 154 -7.59 -3.59 -7.00
C SER A 154 -8.14 -2.31 -7.60
N LEU A 155 -7.56 -1.82 -8.69
CA LEU A 155 -8.08 -0.67 -9.42
C LEU A 155 -9.50 -0.94 -9.94
N THR A 156 -9.76 -2.11 -10.50
CA THR A 156 -11.10 -2.43 -11.02
C THR A 156 -12.11 -2.61 -9.90
N CYS A 157 -11.78 -3.32 -8.84
CA CYS A 157 -12.70 -3.56 -7.73
C CYS A 157 -12.94 -2.34 -6.85
N VAL A 158 -11.99 -1.40 -6.75
CA VAL A 158 -12.11 -0.22 -5.87
C VAL A 158 -12.38 1.04 -6.67
N ALA A 159 -11.62 1.30 -7.74
CA ALA A 159 -11.73 2.56 -8.48
C ALA A 159 -13.04 2.65 -9.27
N LEU A 160 -13.57 1.56 -9.84
CA LEU A 160 -14.87 1.61 -10.53
C LEU A 160 -16.03 1.97 -9.59
N PRO A 161 -16.26 1.27 -8.46
CA PRO A 161 -17.35 1.65 -7.56
C PRO A 161 -17.14 3.03 -6.94
N VAL A 162 -15.89 3.41 -6.59
CA VAL A 162 -15.62 4.76 -6.09
C VAL A 162 -15.92 5.82 -7.15
N ALA A 163 -15.47 5.62 -8.40
CA ALA A 163 -15.77 6.54 -9.50
C ALA A 163 -17.27 6.62 -9.77
N ALA A 164 -18.00 5.51 -9.75
CA ALA A 164 -19.45 5.49 -9.91
C ALA A 164 -20.16 6.30 -8.82
N VAL A 165 -19.74 6.15 -7.56
CA VAL A 165 -20.29 6.92 -6.43
C VAL A 165 -19.99 8.41 -6.59
N VAL A 166 -18.75 8.78 -6.95
CA VAL A 166 -18.36 10.18 -7.17
C VAL A 166 -19.17 10.81 -8.31
N ILE A 167 -19.32 10.11 -9.43
CA ILE A 167 -20.13 10.57 -10.56
C ILE A 167 -21.59 10.75 -10.12
N PHE A 168 -22.14 9.80 -9.36
CA PHE A 168 -23.51 9.89 -8.83
C PHE A 168 -23.71 11.13 -7.94
N PHE A 169 -22.76 11.46 -7.07
CA PHE A 169 -22.84 12.66 -6.23
C PHE A 169 -22.65 13.96 -7.01
N LEU A 170 -21.74 13.99 -7.98
CA LEU A 170 -21.52 15.16 -8.84
C LEU A 170 -22.72 15.46 -9.75
N TRP A 171 -23.40 14.42 -10.21
CA TRP A 171 -24.56 14.53 -11.10
C TRP A 171 -25.90 14.60 -10.37
N ARG A 172 -25.92 14.48 -9.04
CA ARG A 172 -27.14 14.66 -8.27
C ARG A 172 -27.55 16.13 -8.41
N PRO A 173 -28.64 16.45 -9.15
CA PRO A 173 -29.00 17.83 -9.39
C PRO A 173 -29.28 18.50 -8.04
N LEU A 174 -28.77 19.72 -7.83
CA LEU A 174 -29.16 20.59 -6.72
C LEU A 174 -30.61 21.08 -6.92
N SER A 175 -31.57 20.17 -7.05
CA SER A 175 -32.96 20.49 -7.42
C SER A 175 -33.85 20.84 -6.22
N ALA A 176 -33.30 21.10 -5.04
CA ALA A 176 -34.09 21.23 -3.81
C ALA A 176 -33.91 22.52 -2.98
N SER A 177 -33.11 23.50 -3.40
CA SER A 177 -32.83 24.69 -2.57
C SER A 177 -33.64 25.96 -2.91
N SER A 178 -34.51 25.96 -3.92
CA SER A 178 -35.23 27.17 -4.35
C SER A 178 -36.67 27.34 -3.82
N SER A 179 -37.22 26.41 -3.04
CA SER A 179 -38.66 26.45 -2.68
C SER A 179 -39.01 27.22 -1.39
N VAL A 180 -38.04 27.76 -0.63
CA VAL A 180 -38.31 28.31 0.73
C VAL A 180 -38.34 29.85 0.80
N ALA A 181 -38.05 30.57 -0.30
CA ALA A 181 -37.97 32.04 -0.25
C ALA A 181 -39.29 32.79 -0.56
N GLY A 182 -40.40 32.11 -0.85
CA GLY A 182 -41.63 32.77 -1.35
C GLY A 182 -42.75 33.07 -0.34
N GLY A 183 -42.68 32.55 0.89
CA GLY A 183 -43.79 32.60 1.85
C GLY A 183 -43.65 33.66 2.94
N ARG A 184 -43.67 34.94 2.59
CA ARG A 184 -43.92 36.04 3.54
C ARG A 184 -44.52 37.24 2.81
N ARG A 185 -45.83 37.25 2.61
CA ARG A 185 -46.69 38.43 2.47
C ARG A 185 -48.09 38.06 2.89
#